data_AF-A0A2N3AMD0-F1
#
_entry.id   AF-A0A2N3AMD0-F1
#
_cell.length_a   1.000
_cell.length_b   1.000
_cell.length_c   1.000
_cell.angle_alpha   90.00
_cell.angle_beta   90.00
_cell.angle_gamma   90.00
#
_symmetry.space_group_name_H-M   'P 1'
#
loop_
_entity.id
_entity.type
_entity.pdbx_description
1 polymer ?
#
loop_
_entity_poly.entity_id
_entity_poly.type
_entity_poly.pdbx_seq_one_letter_code
_entity_poly.pdbx_strand_id
1 'polypeptide(L)' 'RIFVGDEIEIFGPDDDFFTQKIEKMWDEDGEEIEVAPHAKQIIRIKMTKPVKPWYIIRKFNET' A
#
# COMPACT_ATOMS: atom_id res chain seq x y z
N ARG A 1 -7.58 -6.71 4.81
CA ARG A 1 -6.21 -7.29 4.91
C ARG A 1 -5.50 -6.95 3.62
N ILE A 2 -4.22 -6.63 3.71
CA ILE A 2 -3.38 -6.32 2.55
C ILE A 2 -2.28 -7.37 2.51
N PHE A 3 -2.02 -7.94 1.34
CA PHE A 3 -1.01 -8.98 1.13
C PHE A 3 0.08 -8.48 0.18
N VAL A 4 1.29 -9.01 0.36
CA VAL A 4 2.32 -8.93 -0.69
C VAL A 4 1.78 -9.62 -1.94
N GLY A 5 1.85 -8.92 -3.07
CA GLY A 5 1.27 -9.34 -4.34
C GLY A 5 -0.11 -8.75 -4.65
N ASP A 6 -0.78 -8.10 -3.69
CA ASP A 6 -2.02 -7.37 -3.98
C ASP A 6 -1.74 -6.17 -4.90
N GLU A 7 -2.69 -5.93 -5.81
CA GLU A 7 -2.73 -4.69 -6.59
C GLU A 7 -3.49 -3.62 -5.82
N ILE A 8 -2.84 -2.48 -5.63
CA ILE A 8 -3.37 -1.32 -4.94
C ILE A 8 -3.36 -0.11 -5.87
N GLU A 9 -4.30 0.78 -5.62
CA GLU A 9 -4.41 2.03 -6.34
C GLU A 9 -4.30 3.19 -5.36
N ILE A 10 -3.43 4.13 -5.72
CA ILE A 10 -3.01 5.22 -4.87
C ILE A 10 -3.54 6.52 -5.47
N PHE A 11 -4.26 7.28 -4.64
CA PHE A 11 -4.88 8.55 -4.97
C PHE A 11 -4.27 9.68 -4.13
N GLY A 12 -3.96 10.78 -4.80
CA GLY A 12 -3.48 12.01 -4.17
C GLY A 12 -4.38 13.20 -4.48
N PRO A 13 -4.08 14.38 -3.89
CA PRO A 13 -4.79 15.62 -4.14
C PRO A 13 -4.48 16.25 -5.53
N ASP A 14 -3.47 15.76 -6.24
CA ASP A 14 -2.98 16.33 -7.50
C ASP A 14 -3.67 15.73 -8.76
N ASP A 15 -4.93 15.27 -8.65
CA ASP A 15 -5.76 14.65 -9.72
C ASP A 15 -5.24 13.36 -10.38
N ASP A 16 -3.96 13.02 -10.22
CA ASP A 16 -3.36 11.77 -10.73
C ASP A 16 -3.49 10.61 -9.74
N PHE A 17 -3.95 9.46 -10.26
CA PHE A 17 -3.89 8.17 -9.57
C PHE A 17 -2.95 7.21 -10.31
N PHE A 18 -2.39 6.26 -9.58
CA PHE A 18 -1.62 5.19 -10.18
C PHE A 18 -1.84 3.88 -9.44
N THR A 19 -1.74 2.79 -10.19
CA THR A 19 -1.76 1.44 -9.64
C THR A 19 -0.34 0.93 -9.44
N GLN A 20 -0.14 0.12 -8.41
CA GLN A 20 1.05 -0.71 -8.28
C GLN A 20 0.73 -2.01 -7.57
N LYS A 21 1.55 -3.02 -7.85
CA LYS A 21 1.60 -4.26 -7.08
C LYS A 21 2.48 -4.07 -5.86
N ILE A 22 2.06 -4.62 -4.71
CA ILE A 22 2.88 -4.63 -3.50
C ILE A 22 3.97 -5.71 -3.67
N GLU A 23 5.21 -5.30 -3.92
CA GLU A 23 6.33 -6.25 -4.01
C GLU A 23 6.86 -6.69 -2.64
N LYS A 24 6.95 -5.74 -1.70
CA LYS A 24 7.48 -5.96 -0.35
C LYS A 24 6.80 -5.00 0.63
N MET A 25 6.61 -5.48 1.85
CA MET A 25 6.01 -4.76 2.96
C MET A 25 6.80 -5.03 4.24
N TRP A 26 6.84 -4.05 5.13
CA TRP A 26 7.45 -4.15 6.45
C TRP A 26 6.50 -3.61 7.52
N ASP A 27 6.68 -4.01 8.76
CA ASP A 27 5.98 -3.42 9.90
C ASP A 27 6.69 -2.15 10.42
N GLU A 28 6.32 -1.70 11.62
CA GLU A 28 6.90 -0.53 12.29
C GLU A 28 8.32 -0.79 12.79
N ASP A 29 8.62 -2.01 13.23
CA ASP A 29 9.94 -2.46 13.69
C ASP A 29 10.92 -2.69 12.53
N GLY A 30 10.42 -2.75 11.30
CA GLY A 30 11.19 -2.91 10.07
C GLY A 30 11.38 -4.37 9.65
N GLU A 31 10.60 -5.30 10.23
CA GLU A 31 10.59 -6.70 9.83
C GLU A 31 9.75 -6.89 8.57
N GLU A 32 10.21 -7.73 7.64
CA GLU A 32 9.49 -7.99 6.38
C GLU A 32 8.27 -8.87 6.66
N ILE A 33 7.09 -8.42 6.22
CA ILE A 33 5.80 -9.09 6.45
C ILE A 33 5.11 -9.42 5.13
N GLU A 34 4.46 -10.58 5.07
CA GLU A 34 3.67 -10.99 3.90
C GLU A 34 2.23 -10.47 3.93
N VAL A 35 1.73 -10.11 5.12
CA VAL A 35 0.35 -9.70 5.34
C VAL A 35 0.26 -8.64 6.44
N ALA A 36 -0.63 -7.66 6.24
CA ALA A 36 -1.13 -6.75 7.26
C ALA A 36 -2.51 -7.24 7.76
N PRO A 37 -2.58 -8.06 8.82
CA PRO A 37 -3.81 -8.69 9.27
C PRO A 37 -4.72 -7.77 10.10
N HIS A 38 -4.16 -6.74 10.76
CA HIS A 38 -4.88 -5.90 11.71
C HIS A 38 -5.28 -4.54 11.12
N ALA A 39 -6.48 -4.06 11.46
CA ALA A 39 -6.90 -2.70 11.13
C ALA A 39 -6.06 -1.68 11.92
N LYS A 40 -5.70 -0.55 11.30
CA LYS A 40 -4.81 0.49 11.84
C LYS A 40 -3.37 0.04 12.13
N GLN A 41 -2.94 -1.13 11.63
CA GLN A 41 -1.54 -1.52 11.68
C GLN A 41 -0.69 -0.57 10.83
N ILE A 42 0.38 -0.04 11.41
CA ILE A 42 1.35 0.77 10.69
C ILE A 42 2.25 -0.19 9.90
N ILE A 43 2.29 0.01 8.59
CA ILE A 43 3.09 -0.77 7.67
C ILE A 43 3.83 0.17 6.72
N ARG A 44 4.96 -0.30 6.20
CA ARG A 44 5.77 0.38 5.21
C ARG A 44 5.72 -0.44 3.94
N ILE A 45 5.48 0.21 2.80
CA ILE A 45 5.38 -0.45 1.51
C ILE A 45 6.37 0.22 0.56
N LYS A 46 7.03 -0.59 -0.27
CA LYS A 46 7.89 -0.08 -1.33
C LYS A 46 7.03 0.59 -2.42
N MET A 47 7.15 1.91 -2.55
CA MET A 47 6.42 2.68 -3.57
C MET A 47 7.20 2.76 -4.88
N THR A 48 6.52 2.60 -6.01
CA THR A 48 7.13 2.74 -7.35
C THR A 48 7.24 4.19 -7.81
N LYS A 49 6.38 5.06 -7.27
CA LYS A 49 6.35 6.50 -7.52
C LYS A 49 6.38 7.28 -6.19
N PRO A 50 6.90 8.52 -6.18
CA PRO A 50 6.86 9.34 -4.98
C PRO A 50 5.41 9.62 -4.55
N VAL A 51 5.15 9.52 -3.24
CA VAL A 51 3.86 9.83 -2.60
C VAL A 51 4.06 10.90 -1.54
N LYS A 52 2.99 11.61 -1.16
CA LYS A 52 3.00 12.60 -0.08
C LYS A 52 2.12 12.13 1.08
N PRO A 53 2.23 12.76 2.27
CA PRO A 53 1.26 12.54 3.34
C PRO A 53 -0.18 12.72 2.85
N TRP A 54 -1.11 11.97 3.45
CA TRP A 54 -2.55 11.99 3.15
C TRP A 54 -2.97 11.37 1.82
N TYR A 55 -2.06 10.70 1.12
CA TYR A 55 -2.44 9.84 0.00
C TYR A 55 -3.28 8.66 0.50
N ILE A 56 -4.28 8.27 -0.28
CA ILE A 56 -5.20 7.18 0.04
C ILE A 56 -4.87 5.99 -0.84
N ILE A 57 -4.83 4.80 -0.25
CA ILE A 57 -4.70 3.55 -1.00
C ILE A 57 -6.02 2.78 -0.95
N ARG A 58 -6.41 2.18 -2.07
CA ARG A 58 -7.50 1.20 -2.13
C ARG A 58 -7.00 -0.10 -2.74
N LYS A 59 -7.48 -1.22 -2.23
CA LYS A 59 -7.28 -2.52 -2.87
C LYS A 59 -8.19 -2.59 -4.09
N PHE A 60 -7.64 -2.99 -5.23
CA PHE A 60 -8.47 -3.27 -6.40
C PHE A 60 -9.23 -4.57 -6.14
N ASN A 61 -10.56 -4.49 -6.11
CA ASN A 61 -11.41 -5.68 -6.12
C ASN A 61 -11.81 -5.92 -7.57
N GLU A 62 -11.22 -6.94 -8.19
CA GLU A 62 -11.79 -7.51 -9.40
C GLU A 62 -13.16 -8.09 -9.03
N THR A 63 -14.21 -7.61 -9.70
CA THR A 63 -15.60 -8.04 -9.45
C THR A 63 -15.87 -9.37 -10.12
#